data_AF-A0A1H9KLZ9-F1
#
_entry.id   AF-A0A1H9KLZ9-F1
#
_cell.length_a   1.000
_cell.length_b   1.000
_cell.length_c   1.000
_cell.angle_alpha   90.00
_cell.angle_beta   90.00
_cell.angle_gamma   90.00
#
_symmetry.space_group_name_H-M   'P 1'
#
loop_
_entity.id
_entity.type
_entity.pdbx_description
1 polymer ?
#
loop_
_entity_poly.entity_id
_entity_poly.type
_entity_poly.pdbx_seq_one_letter_code
_entity_poly.pdbx_strand_id
1 'polypeptide(L)'
;MNKLQRIELLKDLAQQAIDRGATSVEQIHQYIADLPFEMLEKGGLLRDDKLKLREKQRRTIGMVYDAIRSINRQIGQLISDQFELAEDGEHIAKTLREAEPAAKPAAPKPARKPAAKKKAATKRKAKKMTSQ
;
A
#
# COMPACT_ATOMS: atom_id res chain seq x y z
N MET A 1 -12.38 -12.81 12.03
CA MET A 1 -11.10 -12.30 11.48
C MET A 1 -11.22 -12.21 9.98
N ASN A 2 -11.19 -10.99 9.45
CA ASN A 2 -11.21 -10.74 8.01
C ASN A 2 -9.84 -11.09 7.40
N LYS A 3 -9.75 -11.24 6.07
CA LYS A 3 -8.46 -11.60 5.42
C LYS A 3 -7.39 -10.52 5.63
N LEU A 4 -7.76 -9.25 5.61
CA LEU A 4 -6.86 -8.11 5.80
C LEU A 4 -6.21 -8.13 7.18
N GLN A 5 -7.00 -8.31 8.24
CA GLN A 5 -6.52 -8.48 9.63
C GLN A 5 -5.50 -9.63 9.80
N ARG A 6 -5.65 -10.72 9.04
CA ARG A 6 -4.68 -11.85 9.11
C ARG A 6 -3.35 -11.48 8.45
N ILE A 7 -3.40 -10.72 7.36
CA ILE A 7 -2.21 -10.27 6.66
C ILE A 7 -1.49 -9.19 7.48
N GLU A 8 -2.24 -8.30 8.13
CA GLU A 8 -1.68 -7.32 9.07
C GLU A 8 -0.95 -7.99 10.23
N LEU A 9 -1.56 -8.99 10.87
CA LEU A 9 -0.91 -9.78 11.92
C LEU A 9 0.38 -10.45 11.43
N LEU A 10 0.38 -11.01 10.21
CA LEU A 10 1.56 -11.63 9.62
C LEU A 10 2.66 -10.59 9.37
N LYS A 11 2.29 -9.42 8.86
CA LYS A 11 3.22 -8.30 8.65
C LYS A 11 3.85 -7.86 9.96
N ASP A 12 3.07 -7.73 11.03
CA ASP A 12 3.61 -7.35 12.35
C ASP A 12 4.54 -8.43 12.92
N LEU A 13 4.19 -9.71 12.77
CA LEU A 13 5.04 -10.83 13.17
C LEU A 13 6.37 -10.82 12.41
N ALA A 14 6.33 -10.62 11.10
CA ALA A 14 7.51 -10.55 10.25
C ALA A 14 8.39 -9.35 10.63
N GLN A 15 7.79 -8.17 10.81
CA GLN A 15 8.49 -6.95 11.22
C GLN A 15 9.21 -7.14 12.55
N GLN A 16 8.54 -7.75 13.55
CA GLN A 16 9.15 -8.08 14.84
C GLN A 16 10.27 -9.10 14.72
N ALA A 17 10.09 -10.14 13.89
CA ALA A 17 11.11 -11.16 13.68
C ALA A 17 12.39 -10.56 13.05
N ILE A 18 12.23 -9.66 12.07
CA ILE A 18 13.34 -8.96 11.44
C ILE A 18 14.05 -8.04 12.44
N ASP A 19 13.32 -7.25 13.23
CA ASP A 19 13.91 -6.35 14.23
C ASP A 19 14.70 -7.11 15.31
N ARG A 20 14.16 -8.23 15.78
CA ARG A 20 14.85 -9.12 16.73
C ARG A 20 16.06 -9.78 16.08
N GLY A 21 15.93 -10.23 14.83
CA GLY A 21 17.02 -10.79 14.05
C GLY A 21 18.18 -9.80 13.90
N ALA A 22 17.88 -8.58 13.44
CA ALA A 22 18.87 -7.50 13.32
C ALA A 22 19.58 -7.23 14.65
N THR A 23 18.86 -7.24 15.76
CA THR A 23 19.45 -7.05 17.10
C THR A 23 20.36 -8.20 17.52
N SER A 24 19.96 -9.44 17.28
CA SER A 24 20.79 -10.62 17.58
C SER A 24 22.08 -10.63 16.76
N VAL A 25 21.96 -10.41 15.44
CA VAL A 25 23.14 -10.39 14.55
C VAL A 25 24.02 -9.19 14.86
N GLU A 26 23.47 -8.02 15.19
CA GLU A 26 24.24 -6.87 15.65
C GLU A 26 25.11 -7.20 16.87
N GLN A 27 24.52 -7.81 17.91
CA GLN A 27 25.24 -8.17 19.12
C GLN A 27 26.38 -9.15 18.83
N ILE A 28 26.13 -10.16 18.00
CA ILE A 28 27.18 -11.11 17.57
C ILE A 28 28.28 -10.37 16.81
N HIS A 29 27.91 -9.47 15.89
CA HIS A 29 28.86 -8.77 15.05
C HIS A 29 29.73 -7.79 15.88
N GLN A 30 29.13 -7.10 16.85
CA GLN A 30 29.85 -6.27 17.82
C GLN A 30 30.79 -7.09 18.69
N TYR A 31 30.33 -8.24 19.21
CA TYR A 31 31.15 -9.14 20.02
C TYR A 31 32.39 -9.62 19.25
N ILE A 32 32.20 -10.11 18.02
CA ILE A 32 33.32 -10.56 17.17
C ILE A 32 34.26 -9.39 16.85
N ALA A 33 33.72 -8.21 16.59
CA ALA A 33 34.50 -6.99 16.34
C ALA A 33 35.32 -6.53 17.55
N ASP A 34 34.88 -6.85 18.78
CA ASP A 34 35.57 -6.49 20.01
C ASP A 34 36.74 -7.43 20.34
N LEU A 35 36.68 -8.71 19.94
CA LEU A 35 37.69 -9.73 20.28
C LEU A 35 39.15 -9.29 20.01
N PRO A 36 39.50 -8.71 18.83
CA PRO A 36 40.87 -8.28 18.57
C PRO A 36 41.35 -7.19 19.53
N PHE A 37 40.45 -6.29 19.94
CA PHE A 37 40.78 -5.24 20.91
C PHE A 37 41.00 -5.83 22.30
N GLU A 38 40.16 -6.75 22.74
CA GLU A 38 40.36 -7.43 24.03
C GLU A 38 41.70 -8.17 24.12
N MET A 39 42.12 -8.80 23.01
CA MET A 39 43.44 -9.46 22.94
C MET A 39 44.60 -8.45 23.03
N LEU A 40 44.48 -7.31 22.33
CA LEU A 40 45.47 -6.23 22.41
C LEU A 40 45.53 -5.60 23.81
N GLU A 41 44.43 -5.62 24.56
CA GLU A 41 44.32 -5.07 25.91
C GLU A 41 45.08 -5.94 26.89
N LYS A 42 44.80 -7.25 26.84
CA LYS A 42 45.49 -8.27 27.63
C LYS A 42 47.00 -8.30 27.37
N GLY A 43 47.42 -7.98 26.13
CA GLY A 43 48.83 -7.88 25.76
C GLY A 43 49.53 -6.57 26.15
N GLY A 44 48.83 -5.59 26.75
CA GLY A 44 49.39 -4.28 27.07
C GLY A 44 49.72 -3.40 25.86
N LEU A 45 49.19 -3.73 24.68
CA LEU A 45 49.48 -3.08 23.39
C LEU A 45 48.39 -2.07 22.96
N LEU A 46 47.45 -1.78 23.86
CA LEU A 46 46.35 -0.86 23.62
C LEU A 46 46.75 0.55 24.05
N ARG A 47 46.81 1.44 23.06
CA ARG A 47 47.00 2.90 23.21
C ARG A 47 45.66 3.60 22.97
N ASP A 48 45.52 4.84 23.43
CA ASP A 48 44.29 5.64 23.29
C ASP A 48 43.71 5.70 21.86
N ASP A 49 44.57 5.70 20.83
CA ASP A 49 44.12 5.73 19.43
C ASP A 49 43.33 4.48 19.02
N LYS A 50 43.65 3.32 19.61
CA LYS A 50 42.94 2.06 19.33
C LYS A 50 41.61 1.96 20.06
N LEU A 51 41.45 2.63 21.21
CA LEU A 51 40.15 2.74 21.90
C LEU A 51 39.16 3.57 21.07
N LYS A 52 39.61 4.69 20.49
CA LYS A 52 38.80 5.48 19.55
C LYS A 52 38.40 4.67 18.31
N LEU A 53 39.29 3.82 17.82
CA LEU A 53 39.00 2.95 16.68
C LEU A 53 37.93 1.90 17.02
N ARG A 54 38.00 1.30 18.21
CA ARG A 54 36.98 0.36 18.72
C ARG A 54 35.60 1.01 18.79
N GLU A 55 35.51 2.22 19.36
CA GLU A 55 34.26 2.98 19.42
C GLU A 55 33.72 3.33 18.03
N LYS A 56 34.59 3.77 17.12
CA LYS A 56 34.21 4.07 15.74
C LYS A 56 33.64 2.85 15.03
N GLN A 57 34.25 1.67 15.24
CA GLN A 57 33.76 0.42 14.68
C GLN A 57 32.40 0.04 15.26
N ARG A 58 32.24 0.08 16.59
CA ARG A 58 30.93 -0.18 17.25
C ARG A 58 29.84 0.75 16.72
N ARG A 59 30.12 2.05 16.60
CA ARG A 59 29.18 3.03 16.03
C ARG A 59 28.84 2.74 14.57
N THR A 60 29.83 2.33 13.78
CA THR A 60 29.61 1.99 12.36
C THR A 60 28.72 0.76 12.22
N ILE A 61 28.98 -0.28 13.02
CA ILE A 61 28.14 -1.48 13.06
C ILE A 61 26.70 -1.09 13.43
N GLY A 62 26.52 -0.30 14.51
CA GLY A 62 25.20 0.16 14.94
C GLY A 62 24.45 0.95 13.86
N MET A 63 25.12 1.89 13.18
CA MET A 63 24.49 2.65 12.09
C MET A 63 23.94 1.77 10.97
N VAL A 64 24.65 0.69 10.60
CA VAL A 64 24.19 -0.24 9.56
C VAL A 64 22.95 -1.00 10.03
N TYR A 65 22.95 -1.51 11.26
CA TYR A 65 21.78 -2.23 11.78
C TYR A 65 20.58 -1.33 12.05
N ASP A 66 20.81 -0.08 12.45
CA ASP A 66 19.75 0.93 12.56
C ASP A 66 19.13 1.26 11.20
N ALA A 67 19.93 1.31 10.14
CA ALA A 67 19.43 1.44 8.77
C ALA A 67 18.56 0.23 8.37
N ILE A 68 18.98 -1.00 8.69
CA ILE A 68 18.20 -2.23 8.45
C ILE A 68 16.83 -2.14 9.16
N ARG A 69 16.82 -1.79 10.45
CA ARG A 69 15.58 -1.60 11.22
C ARG A 69 14.72 -0.47 10.65
N SER A 70 15.33 0.62 10.20
CA SER A 70 14.61 1.74 9.59
C SER A 70 13.90 1.31 8.32
N ILE A 71 14.58 0.56 7.44
CA ILE A 71 13.98 0.03 6.22
C ILE A 71 12.83 -0.92 6.56
N ASN A 72 13.01 -1.80 7.55
CA ASN A 72 11.96 -2.71 8.01
C ASN A 72 10.70 -1.95 8.46
N ARG A 73 10.86 -0.88 9.24
CA ARG A 73 9.76 -0.01 9.66
C ARG A 73 9.09 0.72 8.49
N GLN A 74 9.88 1.25 7.56
CA GLN A 74 9.35 1.96 6.37
C GLN A 74 8.53 1.02 5.48
N ILE A 75 9.01 -0.20 5.25
CA ILE A 75 8.27 -1.22 4.50
C ILE A 75 6.98 -1.58 5.25
N GLY A 76 7.06 -1.79 6.56
CA GLY A 76 5.88 -2.06 7.39
C GLY A 76 4.84 -0.94 7.30
N GLN A 77 5.27 0.32 7.36
CA GLN A 77 4.38 1.46 7.24
C GLN A 77 3.74 1.54 5.86
N LEU A 78 4.53 1.39 4.79
CA LEU A 78 4.01 1.35 3.42
C LEU A 78 2.94 0.27 3.25
N ILE A 79 3.15 -0.93 3.82
CA ILE A 79 2.17 -2.01 3.74
C ILE A 79 0.90 -1.67 4.52
N SER A 80 1.02 -1.07 5.70
CA SER A 80 -0.14 -0.61 6.49
C SER A 80 -0.98 0.42 5.74
N ASP A 81 -0.35 1.44 5.14
CA ASP A 81 -1.05 2.47 4.38
C ASP A 81 -1.88 1.86 3.24
N GLN A 82 -1.39 0.80 2.60
CA GLN A 82 -2.09 0.11 1.52
C GLN A 82 -3.26 -0.75 2.02
N PHE A 83 -3.16 -1.32 3.22
CA PHE A 83 -4.28 -2.05 3.82
C PHE A 83 -5.37 -1.11 4.29
N GLU A 84 -5.02 0.02 4.88
CA GLU A 84 -5.98 1.06 5.28
C GLU A 84 -6.78 1.56 4.06
N LEU A 85 -6.09 1.89 2.96
CA LEU A 85 -6.75 2.30 1.71
C LEU A 85 -7.70 1.23 1.16
N ALA A 86 -7.33 -0.05 1.26
CA ALA A 86 -8.17 -1.16 0.81
C ALA A 86 -9.41 -1.35 1.70
N GLU A 87 -9.25 -1.27 3.03
CA GLU A 87 -10.35 -1.36 3.99
C GLU A 87 -11.35 -0.20 3.83
N ASP A 88 -10.84 1.02 3.69
CA ASP A 88 -11.66 2.22 3.45
C ASP A 88 -12.44 2.10 2.13
N GLY A 89 -11.81 1.62 1.06
CA GLY A 89 -12.46 1.38 -0.23
C GLY A 89 -13.60 0.38 -0.13
N GLU A 90 -13.41 -0.75 0.56
CA GLU A 90 -14.48 -1.72 0.80
C GLU A 90 -15.61 -1.12 1.64
N HIS A 91 -15.29 -0.32 2.65
CA HIS A 91 -16.27 0.31 3.52
C HIS A 91 -17.12 1.37 2.79
N ILE A 92 -16.49 2.19 1.94
CA ILE A 92 -17.17 3.18 1.09
C ILE A 92 -18.07 2.47 0.08
N ALA A 93 -17.59 1.42 -0.58
CA ALA A 93 -18.39 0.66 -1.54
C ALA A 93 -19.62 0.01 -0.87
N LYS A 94 -19.45 -0.51 0.35
CA LYS A 94 -20.54 -1.10 1.13
C LYS A 94 -21.58 -0.06 1.52
N THR A 95 -21.16 1.08 2.05
CA THR A 95 -22.08 2.17 2.45
C THR A 95 -22.81 2.78 1.26
N LEU A 96 -22.16 2.96 0.11
CA LEU A 96 -22.81 3.40 -1.14
C LEU A 96 -23.88 2.41 -1.62
N ARG A 97 -23.60 1.11 -1.53
CA ARG A 97 -24.54 0.04 -1.90
C ARG A 97 -25.72 -0.07 -0.92
N GLU A 98 -25.51 0.19 0.36
CA GLU A 98 -26.56 0.21 1.38
C GLU A 98 -27.38 1.52 1.36
N ALA A 99 -26.79 2.61 0.88
CA ALA A 99 -27.43 3.92 0.77
C ALA A 99 -28.26 4.14 -0.50
N GLU A 100 -28.28 3.21 -1.47
CA GLU A 100 -29.27 3.24 -2.58
C GLU A 100 -30.68 2.95 -2.02
N PRO A 101 -31.58 3.95 -1.94
CA PRO A 101 -32.98 3.67 -1.63
C PRO A 101 -33.63 3.11 -2.88
N ALA A 102 -34.43 2.06 -2.72
CA ALA A 102 -35.29 1.49 -3.75
C ALA A 102 -35.90 2.60 -4.63
N ALA A 103 -35.52 2.62 -5.91
CA ALA A 103 -36.14 3.48 -6.90
C ALA A 103 -37.66 3.25 -6.86
N LYS A 104 -38.40 4.26 -6.38
CA LYS A 104 -39.86 4.24 -6.36
C LYS A 104 -40.37 3.92 -7.77
N PRO A 105 -41.35 3.02 -7.95
CA PRO A 105 -41.85 2.68 -9.27
C PRO A 105 -42.36 3.96 -9.96
N ALA A 106 -41.84 4.22 -11.16
CA ALA A 106 -42.26 5.35 -11.97
C ALA A 106 -43.78 5.28 -12.22
N ALA A 107 -44.48 6.36 -11.87
CA ALA A 107 -45.92 6.49 -12.10
C ALA A 107 -46.28 6.26 -13.59
N PRO A 108 -47.44 5.67 -13.89
CA PRO A 108 -47.81 5.33 -15.25
C PRO A 108 -48.01 6.60 -16.10
N LYS A 109 -47.33 6.66 -17.25
CA LYS A 109 -47.45 7.77 -18.20
C LYS A 109 -48.90 7.90 -18.71
N PRO A 110 -49.48 9.11 -18.77
CA PRO A 110 -50.84 9.27 -19.28
C PRO A 110 -50.90 8.94 -20.78
N ALA A 111 -51.85 8.09 -21.15
CA ALA A 111 -52.09 7.66 -22.52
C ALA A 111 -52.47 8.87 -23.41
N ARG A 112 -51.63 9.17 -24.40
CA ARG A 112 -51.97 10.15 -25.45
C ARG A 112 -53.05 9.54 -26.36
N LYS A 113 -54.21 10.20 -26.44
CA LYS A 113 -55.28 9.88 -27.40
C LYS A 113 -54.78 10.05 -28.85
N PRO A 114 -55.19 9.19 -29.80
CA PRO A 114 -54.79 9.33 -31.19
C PRO A 114 -55.62 10.43 -31.85
N ALA A 115 -54.96 11.51 -32.31
CA ALA A 115 -55.59 12.50 -33.17
C ALA A 115 -55.62 12.00 -34.61
N ALA A 116 -56.79 12.13 -35.21
CA ALA A 116 -57.21 11.53 -36.47
C ALA A 116 -56.37 11.93 -37.70
N LYS A 117 -56.27 10.97 -38.63
CA LYS A 117 -55.88 11.16 -40.04
C LYS A 117 -56.63 12.35 -40.66
N LYS A 118 -55.91 13.29 -41.27
CA LYS A 118 -56.43 14.06 -42.41
C LYS A 118 -55.43 14.02 -43.56
N LYS A 119 -55.86 13.37 -44.65
CA LYS A 119 -55.28 13.45 -45.98
C LYS A 119 -55.53 14.86 -46.54
N ALA A 120 -54.54 15.46 -47.20
CA ALA A 120 -54.79 16.37 -48.32
C ALA A 120 -53.54 16.41 -49.21
N ALA A 121 -53.78 16.21 -50.50
CA ALA A 121 -52.80 16.10 -51.56
C ALA A 121 -52.27 17.47 -51.99
N THR A 122 -51.03 17.53 -52.49
CA THR A 122 -50.74 18.40 -53.63
C THR A 122 -49.60 17.82 -54.48
N LYS A 123 -49.95 17.47 -55.73
CA LYS A 123 -49.01 17.13 -56.80
C LYS A 123 -48.22 18.38 -57.19
N ARG A 124 -46.92 18.24 -57.46
CA ARG A 124 -46.28 18.94 -58.59
C ARG A 124 -45.06 18.17 -59.12
N LYS A 125 -45.01 18.12 -60.44
CA LYS A 125 -44.22 17.27 -61.35
C LYS A 125 -42.74 17.70 -61.49
N ALA A 126 -41.96 16.75 -62.05
CA ALA A 126 -40.82 16.91 -62.98
C ALA A 126 -39.44 17.24 -62.35
N LYS A 127 -38.28 16.70 -62.77
CA LYS A 127 -37.88 15.79 -63.87
C LYS A 127 -36.34 15.61 -63.80
N LYS A 128 -35.83 14.37 -63.92
CA LYS A 128 -34.55 13.88 -64.51
C LYS A 128 -34.20 12.55 -63.79
N MET A 129 -34.26 11.33 -64.36
CA MET A 129 -33.56 10.75 -65.53
C MET A 129 -32.05 11.07 -65.50
N THR A 130 -31.08 10.14 -65.45
CA THR A 130 -31.03 8.67 -65.60
C THR A 130 -29.64 8.21 -65.10
N SER A 131 -29.48 6.91 -64.83
CA SER A 131 -28.20 6.20 -64.70
C SER A 131 -27.19 6.52 -65.81
N GLN A 132 -25.91 6.57 -65.44
CA GLN A 132 -24.90 5.57 -65.81
C GLN A 132 -23.77 5.61 -64.78
#